data_AF-A0A7J6S719-F1
#
_entry.id   AF-A0A7J6S719-F1
#
_cell.length_a   1.000
_cell.length_b   1.000
_cell.length_c   1.000
_cell.angle_alpha   90.00
_cell.angle_beta   90.00
_cell.angle_gamma   90.00
#
_symmetry.space_group_name_H-M   'P 1'
#
loop_
_entity.id
_entity.type
_entity.pdbx_description
1 polymer ?
#
loop_
_entity_poly.entity_id
_entity_poly.type
_entity_poly.pdbx_seq_one_letter_code
_entity_poly.pdbx_strand_id
1 'polypeptide(L)'
;ALGDTEESFTVMVGHADDTSAKKKTYWPQSPGDFSAVWENYYRRTEFTSNEILKCMAHALGVPEQFFISKSSQHRSLLKAIHYPVPTREVKVGGAAAATGANDTSATTERIDTIPRGTVRSGAHRHFGLITLTKQVDNSGLEIQHGAGGWVA
;
A
#
# COMPACT_ATOMS: atom_id res chain seq x y z
N ALA A 1 20.42 -2.59 -5.09
CA ALA A 1 19.39 -2.72 -4.04
C ALA A 1 18.25 -3.54 -4.64
N LEU A 2 17.75 -4.55 -3.92
CA LEU A 2 16.45 -5.12 -4.27
C LEU A 2 15.47 -3.95 -4.15
N GLY A 3 14.77 -3.58 -5.24
CA GLY A 3 13.76 -2.53 -5.18
C GLY A 3 12.64 -2.90 -4.21
N ASP A 4 11.74 -1.95 -3.93
CA ASP A 4 10.55 -2.18 -3.11
C ASP A 4 9.87 -3.48 -3.56
N THR A 5 9.92 -4.50 -2.70
CA THR A 5 9.39 -5.82 -3.02
C THR A 5 7.93 -5.82 -2.59
N GLU A 6 7.11 -5.07 -3.33
CA GLU A 6 5.69 -4.92 -3.08
C GLU A 6 4.87 -5.15 -4.35
N GLU A 7 3.70 -5.74 -4.18
CA GLU A 7 2.62 -5.67 -5.16
C GLU A 7 1.44 -4.92 -4.53
N SER A 8 0.68 -4.20 -5.35
CA SER A 8 -0.43 -3.41 -4.83
C SER A 8 -1.64 -3.37 -5.75
N PHE A 9 -2.80 -3.26 -5.12
CA PHE A 9 -4.07 -3.01 -5.79
C PHE A 9 -4.66 -1.71 -5.24
N THR A 10 -5.01 -0.79 -6.13
CA THR A 10 -5.47 0.57 -5.77
C THR A 10 -6.79 0.88 -6.43
N VAL A 11 -7.73 1.42 -5.64
CA VAL A 11 -9.01 1.92 -6.14
C VAL A 11 -9.25 3.35 -5.68
N MET A 12 -9.98 4.09 -6.51
CA MET A 12 -10.50 5.42 -6.20
C MET A 12 -12.00 5.40 -6.48
N VAL A 13 -12.81 5.35 -5.42
CA VAL A 13 -14.27 5.37 -5.55
C VAL A 13 -14.76 6.83 -5.67
N GLY A 14 -14.07 7.76 -5.00
CA GLY A 14 -14.42 9.18 -4.93
C GLY A 14 -15.57 9.47 -3.98
N HIS A 15 -15.86 10.74 -3.76
CA HIS A 15 -17.02 11.16 -2.96
C HIS A 15 -18.34 10.70 -3.63
N ALA A 16 -19.38 10.44 -2.84
CA ALA A 16 -20.68 10.02 -3.39
C ALA A 16 -21.29 11.06 -4.35
N ASP A 17 -21.06 12.33 -4.06
CA ASP A 17 -21.54 13.47 -4.85
C ASP A 17 -20.59 13.88 -5.99
N ASP A 18 -19.46 13.19 -6.19
CA ASP A 18 -18.56 13.48 -7.31
C ASP A 18 -19.15 12.97 -8.63
N THR A 19 -19.63 13.89 -9.45
CA THR A 19 -20.22 13.64 -10.76
C THR A 19 -19.19 13.63 -11.89
N SER A 20 -17.91 13.84 -11.58
CA SER A 20 -16.82 13.80 -12.56
C SER A 20 -16.71 12.41 -13.19
N ALA A 21 -16.14 12.35 -14.40
CA ALA A 21 -15.87 11.09 -15.08
C ALA A 21 -14.99 10.18 -14.19
N LYS A 22 -15.57 9.08 -13.70
CA LYS A 22 -14.86 8.09 -12.89
C LYS A 22 -13.80 7.40 -13.75
N LYS A 23 -12.55 7.41 -13.30
CA LYS A 23 -11.52 6.56 -13.92
C LYS A 23 -11.96 5.10 -13.78
N LYS A 24 -11.91 4.34 -14.88
CA LYS A 24 -12.32 2.92 -14.87
C LYS A 24 -11.46 2.13 -13.88
N THR A 25 -12.09 1.51 -12.89
CA THR A 25 -11.44 0.53 -12.02
C THR A 25 -11.47 -0.84 -12.68
N TYR A 26 -10.33 -1.53 -12.70
CA TYR A 26 -10.23 -2.90 -13.19
C TYR A 26 -10.47 -3.86 -12.02
N TRP A 27 -11.72 -4.27 -11.84
CA TRP A 27 -12.12 -5.17 -10.76
C TRP A 27 -11.74 -6.63 -11.07
N PRO A 28 -11.10 -7.34 -10.14
CA PRO A 28 -10.96 -8.79 -10.20
C PRO A 28 -12.33 -9.47 -10.35
N GLN A 29 -12.39 -10.54 -11.14
CA GLN A 29 -13.62 -11.32 -11.32
C GLN A 29 -13.84 -12.35 -10.19
N SER A 30 -12.79 -12.66 -9.44
CA SER A 30 -12.84 -13.57 -8.29
C SER A 30 -12.05 -12.99 -7.12
N PRO A 31 -12.58 -13.06 -5.88
CA PRO A 31 -13.92 -13.53 -5.54
C PRO A 31 -15.02 -12.62 -6.13
N GLY A 32 -16.22 -13.16 -6.35
CA GLY A 32 -17.29 -12.47 -7.10
C GLY A 32 -17.85 -11.21 -6.41
N ASP A 33 -17.62 -11.06 -5.11
CA ASP A 33 -18.02 -9.93 -4.28
C ASP A 33 -16.89 -8.91 -4.05
N PHE A 34 -15.74 -9.07 -4.70
CA PHE A 34 -14.54 -8.28 -4.44
C PHE A 34 -14.78 -6.76 -4.54
N SER A 35 -15.47 -6.30 -5.58
CA SER A 35 -15.77 -4.86 -5.74
C SER A 35 -16.68 -4.33 -4.63
N ALA A 36 -17.74 -5.07 -4.29
CA ALA A 36 -18.69 -4.68 -3.25
C ALA A 36 -18.02 -4.58 -1.87
N VAL A 37 -17.15 -5.53 -1.53
CA VAL A 37 -16.38 -5.51 -0.27
C VAL A 37 -15.44 -4.30 -0.22
N TRP A 38 -14.71 -4.04 -1.31
CA TRP A 38 -13.77 -2.92 -1.40
C TRP A 38 -14.47 -1.55 -1.36
N GLU A 39 -15.60 -1.40 -2.04
CA GLU A 39 -16.39 -0.17 -2.00
C GLU A 39 -16.97 0.08 -0.61
N ASN A 40 -17.49 -0.96 0.05
CA ASN A 40 -17.97 -0.84 1.43
C ASN A 40 -16.82 -0.46 2.39
N TYR A 41 -15.65 -1.09 2.27
CA TYR A 41 -14.48 -0.74 3.07
C TYR A 41 -14.03 0.71 2.83
N TYR A 42 -14.03 1.16 1.57
CA TYR A 42 -13.74 2.54 1.22
C TYR A 42 -14.69 3.51 1.94
N ARG A 43 -16.01 3.27 1.88
CA ARG A 43 -17.02 4.14 2.53
C ARG A 43 -16.90 4.17 4.05
N ARG A 44 -16.61 3.02 4.69
CA ARG A 44 -16.38 2.97 6.14
C ARG A 44 -15.10 3.72 6.55
N THR A 45 -14.07 3.66 5.70
CA THR A 45 -12.81 4.38 5.92
C THR A 45 -13.00 5.89 5.72
N GLU A 46 -13.78 6.30 4.71
CA GLU A 46 -14.19 7.69 4.46
C GLU A 46 -14.96 8.27 5.65
N PHE A 47 -15.95 7.54 6.17
CA PHE A 47 -16.66 7.92 7.39
C PHE A 47 -15.69 8.12 8.56
N THR A 48 -14.82 7.15 8.81
CA THR A 48 -13.83 7.21 9.91
C THR A 48 -12.88 8.40 9.76
N SER A 49 -12.42 8.65 8.52
CA SER A 49 -11.60 9.81 8.19
C SER A 49 -12.31 11.11 8.53
N ASN A 50 -13.59 11.23 8.19
CA ASN A 50 -14.37 12.43 8.49
C ASN A 50 -14.50 12.65 10.00
N GLU A 51 -14.73 11.62 10.79
CA GLU A 51 -14.79 11.74 12.25
C GLU A 51 -13.45 12.19 12.86
N ILE A 52 -12.33 11.67 12.35
CA ILE A 52 -10.99 12.11 12.77
C ILE A 52 -10.75 13.59 12.42
N LEU A 53 -11.15 14.01 11.22
CA LEU A 53 -11.00 15.41 10.79
C LEU A 53 -11.85 16.38 11.63
N LYS A 54 -13.04 15.96 12.07
CA LYS A 54 -13.85 16.74 13.02
C LYS A 54 -13.15 16.87 14.38
N CYS A 55 -12.57 15.78 14.90
CA CYS A 55 -11.76 15.83 16.12
C CYS A 55 -10.56 16.79 15.98
N MET A 56 -9.89 16.79 14.83
CA MET A 56 -8.79 17.72 14.55
C MET A 56 -9.29 19.17 14.49
N ALA A 57 -10.43 19.43 13.84
CA ALA A 57 -11.04 20.76 13.80
C ALA A 57 -11.35 21.27 15.21
N HIS A 58 -11.95 20.42 16.04
CA HIS A 58 -12.22 20.74 17.44
C HIS A 58 -10.94 21.05 18.23
N ALA A 59 -9.91 20.22 18.11
CA ALA A 59 -8.62 20.42 18.81
C ALA A 59 -7.91 21.73 18.38
N LEU A 60 -8.12 22.18 17.14
CA LEU A 60 -7.57 23.43 16.62
C LEU A 60 -8.46 24.65 16.89
N GLY A 61 -9.63 24.48 17.50
CA GLY A 61 -10.57 25.58 17.77
C GLY A 61 -11.20 26.19 16.50
N VAL A 62 -11.23 25.45 15.40
CA VAL A 62 -11.89 25.86 14.14
C VAL A 62 -13.27 25.21 14.02
N PRO A 63 -14.17 25.69 13.13
CA PRO A 63 -15.47 25.05 12.94
C PRO A 63 -15.33 23.56 12.58
N GLU A 64 -16.18 22.72 13.15
CA GLU A 64 -16.14 21.25 12.98
C GLU A 64 -16.08 20.82 11.51
N GLN A 65 -16.81 21.53 10.64
CA GLN A 65 -16.89 21.25 9.21
C GLN A 65 -15.76 21.86 8.37
N PHE A 66 -14.78 22.51 9.01
CA PHE A 66 -13.70 23.22 8.33
C PHE A 66 -12.95 22.33 7.34
N PHE A 67 -12.46 21.17 7.78
CA PHE A 67 -11.72 20.24 6.91
C PHE A 67 -12.64 19.46 5.97
N ILE A 68 -13.82 19.03 6.45
CA ILE A 68 -14.79 18.25 5.68
C ILE A 68 -15.25 19.02 4.43
N SER A 69 -15.51 20.32 4.58
CA SER A 69 -15.92 21.16 3.45
C SER A 69 -14.86 21.28 2.35
N LYS A 70 -13.58 21.04 2.69
CA LYS A 70 -12.45 21.05 1.75
C LYS A 70 -12.20 19.69 1.10
N SER A 71 -12.81 18.63 1.60
CA SER A 71 -12.68 17.26 1.09
C SER A 71 -13.94 16.74 0.40
N SER A 72 -14.94 17.59 0.12
CA SER A 72 -16.21 17.17 -0.51
C SER A 72 -16.08 16.61 -1.93
N GLN A 73 -14.95 16.81 -2.60
CA GLN A 73 -14.61 16.23 -3.91
C GLN A 73 -13.31 15.41 -3.84
N HIS A 74 -13.05 14.80 -2.68
CA HIS A 74 -11.80 14.07 -2.48
C HIS A 74 -11.65 12.90 -3.46
N ARG A 75 -10.39 12.71 -3.85
CA ARG A 75 -9.92 11.59 -4.66
C ARG A 75 -9.04 10.67 -3.82
N SER A 76 -9.58 10.25 -2.67
CA SER A 76 -8.85 9.36 -1.77
C SER A 76 -8.55 8.02 -2.47
N LEU A 77 -7.37 7.50 -2.19
CA LEU A 77 -6.92 6.20 -2.69
C LEU A 77 -7.08 5.18 -1.57
N LEU A 78 -7.72 4.05 -1.88
CA LEU A 78 -7.64 2.85 -1.07
C LEU A 78 -6.64 1.92 -1.75
N LYS A 79 -5.51 1.66 -1.08
CA LYS A 79 -4.41 0.81 -1.57
C LYS A 79 -4.25 -0.38 -0.64
N ALA A 80 -4.34 -1.61 -1.17
CA ALA A 80 -3.81 -2.80 -0.51
C ALA A 80 -2.40 -3.04 -1.01
N ILE A 81 -1.51 -3.38 -0.09
CA ILE A 81 -0.10 -3.67 -0.37
C ILE A 81 0.19 -5.06 0.17
N HIS A 82 0.76 -5.91 -0.65
CA HIS A 82 1.27 -7.21 -0.26
C HIS A 82 2.80 -7.24 -0.43
N TYR A 83 3.49 -7.62 0.64
CA TYR A 83 4.94 -7.73 0.68
C TYR A 83 5.34 -9.21 0.61
N PRO A 84 5.56 -9.79 -0.59
CA PRO A 84 5.88 -11.21 -0.74
C PRO A 84 7.19 -11.59 -0.04
N VAL A 85 7.38 -12.87 0.23
CA VAL A 85 8.68 -13.38 0.73
C VAL A 85 9.76 -13.09 -0.33
N PRO A 86 10.89 -12.45 0.01
CA PRO A 86 11.94 -12.19 -0.96
C PRO A 86 12.51 -13.48 -1.53
N THR A 87 12.74 -13.49 -2.84
CA THR A 87 13.34 -14.61 -3.55
C THR A 87 14.51 -14.15 -4.41
N ARG A 88 15.43 -15.07 -4.71
CA ARG A 88 16.53 -14.87 -5.66
C ARG A 88 16.48 -15.94 -6.74
N GLU A 89 16.88 -15.56 -7.94
CA GLU A 89 17.19 -16.54 -8.99
C GLU A 89 18.51 -17.22 -8.67
N VAL A 90 18.51 -18.55 -8.74
CA VAL A 90 19.71 -19.37 -8.65
C VAL A 90 19.87 -20.09 -9.97
N LYS A 91 21.01 -19.85 -10.63
CA LYS A 91 21.43 -20.66 -11.77
C LYS A 91 21.86 -22.02 -11.22
N VAL A 92 21.16 -23.08 -11.59
CA VAL A 92 21.59 -24.44 -11.28
C VAL A 92 22.88 -24.71 -12.05
N GLY A 93 24.02 -24.63 -11.36
CA GLY A 93 25.31 -24.99 -11.92
C GLY A 93 25.44 -26.50 -12.00
N GLY A 94 25.13 -27.10 -13.15
CA GLY A 94 25.60 -28.44 -13.46
C GLY A 94 27.12 -28.42 -13.56
N ALA A 95 27.81 -29.22 -12.73
CA ALA A 95 29.22 -29.50 -12.94
C ALA A 95 29.41 -29.98 -14.39
N ALA A 96 30.27 -29.30 -15.13
CA ALA A 96 30.43 -29.46 -16.56
C ALA A 96 30.61 -30.94 -16.98
N ALA A 97 29.68 -31.44 -17.80
CA ALA A 97 29.95 -32.50 -18.76
C ALA A 97 29.53 -32.00 -20.14
N ALA A 98 30.48 -32.02 -21.07
CA ALA A 98 30.41 -31.40 -22.38
C ALA A 98 29.35 -32.06 -23.29
N THR A 99 28.16 -31.48 -23.35
CA THR A 99 27.24 -31.59 -24.49
C THR A 99 26.48 -30.27 -24.60
N GLY A 100 26.48 -29.67 -25.80
CA GLY A 100 25.99 -28.31 -26.05
C GLY A 100 24.46 -28.16 -25.98
N ALA A 101 23.86 -28.49 -24.84
CA ALA A 101 22.46 -28.18 -24.54
C ALA A 101 22.41 -27.01 -23.55
N ASN A 102 21.88 -25.89 -24.01
CA ASN A 102 21.70 -24.68 -23.19
C ASN A 102 20.41 -24.85 -22.38
N ASP A 103 20.42 -25.71 -21.35
CA ASP A 103 19.32 -25.79 -20.39
C ASP A 103 19.48 -24.64 -19.38
N THR A 104 18.83 -23.52 -19.68
CA THR A 104 18.75 -22.36 -18.78
C THR A 104 17.49 -22.44 -17.91
N SER A 105 17.27 -23.55 -17.22
CA SER A 105 16.28 -23.62 -16.15
C SER A 105 16.79 -22.84 -14.93
N ALA A 106 16.35 -21.58 -14.80
CA ALA A 106 16.54 -20.80 -13.59
C ALA A 106 15.52 -21.27 -12.54
N THR A 107 15.98 -21.63 -11.34
CA THR A 107 15.12 -21.93 -10.20
C THR A 107 15.11 -20.77 -9.23
N THR A 108 13.97 -20.50 -8.61
CA THR A 108 13.80 -19.42 -7.64
C THR A 108 13.86 -19.97 -6.22
N GLU A 109 14.81 -19.50 -5.41
CA GLU A 109 14.95 -19.88 -4.00
C GLU A 109 14.50 -18.73 -3.09
N ARG A 110 13.91 -19.08 -1.93
CA ARG A 110 13.63 -18.10 -0.87
C ARG A 110 14.94 -17.52 -0.34
N ILE A 111 14.93 -16.23 -0.06
CA ILE A 111 16.00 -15.57 0.67
C ILE A 111 15.62 -15.59 2.15
N ASP A 112 16.24 -16.48 2.92
CA ASP A 112 15.99 -16.58 4.36
C ASP A 112 16.68 -15.46 5.16
N THR A 113 17.69 -14.81 4.56
CA THR A 113 18.41 -13.66 5.14
C THR A 113 18.38 -12.46 4.21
N ILE A 114 17.55 -11.49 4.53
CA ILE A 114 17.46 -10.22 3.81
C ILE A 114 18.77 -9.43 4.01
N PRO A 115 19.46 -8.95 2.94
CA PRO A 115 20.68 -8.17 3.07
C PRO A 115 20.47 -6.94 3.96
N ARG A 116 21.44 -6.64 4.82
CA ARG A 116 21.39 -5.49 5.73
C ARG A 116 21.19 -4.19 4.94
N GLY A 117 20.28 -3.34 5.41
CA GLY A 117 19.91 -2.09 4.72
C GLY A 117 18.86 -2.23 3.62
N THR A 118 18.34 -3.44 3.37
CA THR A 118 17.16 -3.63 2.52
C THR A 118 15.90 -3.33 3.33
N VAL A 119 15.02 -2.49 2.78
CA VAL A 119 13.70 -2.19 3.35
C VAL A 119 12.60 -2.71 2.43
N ARG A 120 11.43 -2.98 3.00
CA ARG A 120 10.24 -3.41 2.23
C ARG A 120 9.64 -2.26 1.41
N SER A 121 9.66 -1.07 1.99
CA SER A 121 9.26 0.19 1.37
C SER A 121 10.17 1.30 1.88
N GLY A 122 10.68 2.14 0.98
CA GLY A 122 11.56 3.26 1.32
C GLY A 122 10.89 4.33 2.19
N ALA A 123 11.70 5.08 2.93
CA ALA A 123 11.23 6.25 3.69
C ALA A 123 10.59 7.30 2.77
N HIS A 124 9.34 7.70 3.08
CA HIS A 124 8.61 8.70 2.30
C HIS A 124 7.57 9.44 3.15
N ARG A 125 6.96 10.48 2.57
CA ARG A 125 5.82 11.21 3.15
C ARG A 125 4.63 11.12 2.20
N HIS A 126 3.43 11.09 2.77
CA HIS A 126 2.21 11.11 1.98
C HIS A 126 1.82 12.54 1.60
N PHE A 127 1.26 12.70 0.39
CA PHE A 127 0.81 13.99 -0.15
C PHE A 127 -0.61 14.38 0.29
N GLY A 128 -1.35 13.47 0.95
CA GLY A 128 -2.75 13.69 1.36
C GLY A 128 -2.90 14.34 2.74
N LEU A 129 -4.14 14.68 3.10
CA LEU A 129 -4.47 15.31 4.39
C LEU A 129 -4.22 14.37 5.56
N ILE A 130 -4.75 13.14 5.49
CA ILE A 130 -4.49 12.05 6.43
C ILE A 130 -4.39 10.72 5.69
N THR A 131 -3.69 9.76 6.29
CA THR A 131 -3.61 8.37 5.83
C THR A 131 -4.03 7.46 6.97
N LEU A 132 -5.00 6.58 6.70
CA LEU A 132 -5.44 5.55 7.63
C LEU A 132 -4.85 4.22 7.18
N THR A 133 -3.94 3.66 7.98
CA THR A 133 -3.26 2.40 7.67
C THR A 133 -3.75 1.31 8.62
N LYS A 134 -4.22 0.20 8.05
CA LYS A 134 -4.49 -1.03 8.78
C LYS A 134 -3.42 -2.06 8.40
N GLN A 135 -2.66 -2.53 9.38
CA GLN A 135 -1.71 -3.62 9.19
C GLN A 135 -2.31 -4.95 9.71
N VAL A 136 -1.84 -6.07 9.14
CA VAL A 136 -2.23 -7.43 9.58
C VAL A 136 -1.49 -7.79 10.86
N ASP A 137 -0.19 -7.52 10.89
CA ASP A 137 0.65 -7.50 12.09
C ASP A 137 1.12 -6.06 12.32
N ASN A 138 1.34 -5.65 13.58
CA ASN A 138 1.85 -4.32 13.89
C ASN A 138 3.39 -4.28 13.75
N SER A 139 3.95 -4.91 12.71
CA SER A 139 5.40 -5.01 12.52
C SER A 139 5.85 -4.33 11.22
N GLY A 140 7.13 -3.92 11.19
CA GLY A 140 7.80 -3.44 9.99
C GLY A 140 7.51 -1.99 9.56
N LEU A 141 6.47 -1.34 10.08
CA LEU A 141 6.27 0.10 9.92
C LEU A 141 7.15 0.84 10.92
N GLU A 142 7.89 1.83 10.44
CA GLU A 142 8.67 2.73 11.31
C GLU A 142 8.36 4.18 10.95
N ILE A 143 8.30 5.05 11.97
CA ILE A 143 8.06 6.48 11.85
C ILE A 143 9.30 7.23 12.32
N GLN A 144 9.79 8.14 11.47
CA GLN A 144 10.88 9.03 11.84
C GLN A 144 10.34 10.23 12.62
N HIS A 145 10.80 10.44 13.85
CA HIS A 145 10.45 11.60 14.65
C HIS A 145 11.23 12.85 14.23
N GLY A 146 10.80 14.05 14.66
CA GLY A 146 11.40 15.33 14.25
C GLY A 146 12.90 15.48 14.54
N ALA A 147 13.41 14.84 15.59
CA ALA A 147 14.84 14.78 15.89
C ALA A 147 15.64 13.71 15.09
N GLY A 148 15.02 13.01 14.13
CA GLY A 148 15.70 12.15 13.15
C GLY A 148 15.80 10.65 13.48
N GLY A 149 15.40 10.21 14.66
CA GLY A 149 15.35 8.79 15.03
C GLY A 149 14.06 8.10 14.59
N TRP A 150 14.07 6.77 14.63
CA TRP A 150 12.98 5.91 14.15
C TRP A 150 12.28 5.19 15.30
N VAL A 151 10.96 5.04 15.20
CA VAL A 151 10.11 4.33 16.16
C VAL A 151 9.22 3.35 15.40
N ALA A 152 9.14 2.10 15.86
CA ALA A 152 8.22 1.08 15.36
C ALA A 152 6.88 1.09 16.10
#